data_AF-A0A7S4JLU8-F1
#
_entry.id   AF-A0A7S4JLU8-F1
#
_cell.length_a   1.000
_cell.length_b   1.000
_cell.length_c   1.000
_cell.angle_alpha   90.00
_cell.angle_beta   90.00
_cell.angle_gamma   90.00
#
_symmetry.space_group_name_H-M   'P 1'
#
loop_
_entity.id
_entity.type
_entity.pdbx_description
1 polymer ?
#
loop_
_entity_poly.entity_id
_entity_poly.type
_entity_poly.pdbx_seq_one_letter_code
_entity_poly.pdbx_strand_id
1 'polypeptide(L)'
;NQHPLKMVGESTLRWGGVGGRTLAFDAVNVTTGTKAGVMWRKNPVPRAWKTKTGAWGQGSNHLQTGWGFQPFCDDEGMDRQGTEQSCTGMWGPYNLEIVDKVVVPNDLPQGKWVLNWRMDQEESNQIWQSCADLAVVA
;
A
#
# COMPACT_ATOMS: atom_id res chain seq x y z
N ASN A 1 24.09 -6.97 -7.65
CA ASN A 1 23.97 -6.48 -6.26
C ASN A 1 22.55 -6.00 -6.01
N GLN A 2 21.90 -6.49 -4.96
CA GLN A 2 20.59 -6.01 -4.51
C GLN A 2 20.82 -5.14 -3.27
N HIS A 3 20.18 -3.98 -3.19
CA HIS A 3 20.28 -3.06 -2.06
C HIS A 3 18.88 -2.95 -1.42
N PRO A 4 18.56 -3.75 -0.39
CA PRO A 4 17.30 -3.62 0.32
C PRO A 4 17.16 -2.21 0.90
N LEU A 5 16.01 -1.58 0.64
CA LEU A 5 15.74 -0.24 1.15
C LEU A 5 15.05 -0.33 2.50
N LYS A 6 15.48 0.51 3.44
CA LYS A 6 14.81 0.65 4.74
C LYS A 6 13.62 1.59 4.57
N MET A 7 12.41 1.09 4.88
CA MET A 7 11.23 1.94 4.97
C MET A 7 11.17 2.63 6.34
N VAL A 8 10.75 3.90 6.38
CA VAL A 8 10.77 4.75 7.59
C VAL A 8 9.51 5.60 7.72
N GLY A 9 9.21 6.03 8.94
CA GLY A 9 8.03 6.86 9.25
C GLY A 9 6.70 6.13 9.03
N GLU A 10 5.62 6.91 9.01
CA GLU A 10 4.28 6.43 8.70
C GLU A 10 4.15 5.98 7.24
N SER A 11 3.10 5.21 6.98
CA SER A 11 2.61 4.93 5.63
C SER A 11 1.41 5.84 5.34
N THR A 12 1.09 6.03 4.07
CA THR A 12 -0.01 6.92 3.68
C THR A 12 -0.78 6.35 2.49
N LEU A 13 -2.11 6.39 2.56
CA LEU A 13 -2.95 6.27 1.38
C LEU A 13 -3.14 7.67 0.80
N ARG A 14 -2.93 7.84 -0.51
CA ARG A 14 -3.04 9.13 -1.20
C ARG A 14 -3.94 9.02 -2.42
N TRP A 15 -4.79 10.03 -2.63
CA TRP A 15 -5.73 10.09 -3.74
C TRP A 15 -5.48 11.34 -4.59
N GLY A 16 -5.32 11.14 -5.90
CA GLY A 16 -5.11 12.24 -6.84
C GLY A 16 -3.66 12.72 -6.95
N GLY A 17 -2.69 11.91 -6.52
CA GLY A 17 -1.27 12.20 -6.65
C GLY A 17 -0.74 13.22 -5.63
N VAL A 18 0.40 13.83 -5.94
CA VAL A 18 1.09 14.80 -5.06
C VAL A 18 0.19 16.01 -4.79
N GLY A 19 -0.01 16.35 -3.50
CA GLY A 19 -0.91 17.42 -3.07
C GLY A 19 -2.39 16.98 -2.98
N GLY A 20 -2.69 15.74 -3.34
CA GLY A 20 -4.01 15.15 -3.17
C GLY A 20 -4.36 14.83 -1.71
N ARG A 21 -5.57 14.32 -1.50
CA ARG A 21 -6.06 13.89 -0.18
C ARG A 21 -5.20 12.76 0.36
N THR A 22 -4.94 12.76 1.66
CA THR A 22 -4.10 11.74 2.32
C THR A 22 -4.74 11.21 3.59
N LEU A 23 -4.53 9.92 3.84
CA LEU A 23 -4.81 9.27 5.12
C LEU A 23 -3.52 8.61 5.61
N ALA A 24 -2.91 9.17 6.65
CA ALA A 24 -1.71 8.62 7.28
C ALA A 24 -2.09 7.56 8.32
N PHE A 25 -1.23 6.57 8.51
CA PHE A 25 -1.40 5.51 9.50
C PHE A 25 -0.05 4.94 9.94
N ASP A 26 -0.05 4.37 11.14
CA ASP A 26 1.11 3.68 11.71
C ASP A 26 1.51 2.48 10.86
N ALA A 27 2.75 2.47 10.38
CA ALA A 27 3.27 1.40 9.53
C ALA A 27 3.61 0.14 10.34
N VAL A 28 3.09 -1.01 9.93
CA VAL A 28 3.48 -2.31 10.51
C VAL A 28 4.61 -2.93 9.68
N ASN A 29 5.84 -2.77 10.16
CA ASN A 29 7.03 -3.33 9.52
C ASN A 29 7.24 -4.81 9.89
N VAL A 30 7.66 -5.61 8.92
CA VAL A 30 7.97 -7.03 9.10
C VAL A 30 9.39 -7.31 8.58
N THR A 31 10.25 -7.82 9.46
CA THR A 31 11.64 -8.18 9.14
C THR A 31 11.99 -9.63 9.52
N THR A 32 11.06 -10.34 10.17
CA THR A 32 11.20 -11.74 10.56
C THR A 32 10.38 -12.61 9.61
N GLY A 33 10.92 -13.74 9.17
CA GLY A 33 10.27 -14.60 8.17
C GLY A 33 10.37 -14.06 6.73
N THR A 34 11.15 -13.00 6.53
CA THR A 34 11.45 -12.41 5.22
C THR A 34 12.86 -12.83 4.78
N LYS A 35 13.24 -12.55 3.54
CA LYS A 35 14.65 -12.68 3.12
C LYS A 35 15.52 -11.79 4.03
N ALA A 36 16.65 -12.32 4.49
CA ALA A 36 17.56 -11.58 5.37
C ALA A 36 17.90 -10.19 4.80
N GLY A 37 17.75 -9.16 5.63
CA GLY A 37 17.97 -7.75 5.26
C GLY A 37 16.80 -7.09 4.50
N VAL A 38 15.74 -7.81 4.14
CA VAL A 38 14.56 -7.26 3.45
C VAL A 38 13.45 -6.97 4.45
N MET A 39 13.01 -5.71 4.47
CA MET A 39 11.86 -5.26 5.23
C MET A 39 10.61 -5.30 4.35
N TRP A 40 9.47 -5.66 4.94
CA TRP A 40 8.14 -5.54 4.35
C TRP A 40 7.27 -4.61 5.19
N ARG A 41 6.25 -4.02 4.57
CA ARG A 41 5.17 -3.32 5.27
C ARG A 41 3.85 -4.00 4.98
N LYS A 42 3.04 -4.18 6.02
CA LYS A 42 1.66 -4.62 5.84
C LYS A 42 0.83 -3.44 5.31
N ASN A 43 -0.07 -3.74 4.39
CA ASN A 43 -0.95 -2.75 3.80
C ASN A 43 -2.33 -2.84 4.49
N PRO A 44 -2.87 -1.74 5.05
CA PRO A 44 -4.15 -1.76 5.75
C PRO A 44 -5.37 -1.77 4.79
N VAL A 45 -5.14 -1.73 3.47
CA VAL A 45 -6.22 -1.74 2.47
C VAL A 45 -7.01 -3.05 2.61
N PRO A 46 -8.30 -2.97 2.98
CA PRO A 46 -9.11 -4.14 3.20
C PRO A 46 -9.46 -4.83 1.87
N ARG A 47 -9.91 -6.09 1.94
CA ARG A 47 -10.47 -6.76 0.77
C ARG A 47 -11.71 -6.03 0.28
N ALA A 48 -11.78 -5.78 -1.02
CA ALA A 48 -13.00 -5.31 -1.63
C ALA A 48 -14.05 -6.44 -1.69
N TRP A 49 -15.22 -6.25 -1.08
CA TRP A 49 -16.30 -7.24 -1.05
C TRP A 49 -17.68 -6.61 -0.93
N LYS A 50 -18.72 -7.45 -1.05
CA LYS A 50 -20.10 -7.06 -0.75
C LYS A 50 -20.26 -6.53 0.69
N THR A 51 -21.26 -5.69 0.89
CA THR A 51 -21.76 -5.24 2.20
C THR A 51 -22.06 -6.42 3.14
N LYS A 52 -22.25 -6.15 4.44
CA LYS A 52 -22.71 -7.18 5.42
C LYS A 52 -24.00 -7.89 5.01
N THR A 53 -24.83 -7.26 4.16
CA THR A 53 -26.09 -7.82 3.64
C THR A 53 -25.95 -8.48 2.26
N GLY A 54 -24.73 -8.58 1.71
CA GLY A 54 -24.47 -9.26 0.43
C GLY A 54 -24.75 -8.44 -0.82
N ALA A 55 -25.00 -7.13 -0.68
CA ALA A 55 -25.19 -6.18 -1.77
C ALA A 55 -23.86 -5.50 -2.19
N TRP A 56 -23.77 -5.13 -3.48
CA TRP A 56 -22.75 -4.20 -3.98
C TRP A 56 -23.26 -2.75 -3.85
N GLY A 57 -22.38 -1.79 -3.56
CA GLY A 57 -22.73 -0.37 -3.39
C GLY A 57 -22.07 0.30 -2.18
N GLN A 58 -22.67 1.37 -1.65
CA GLN A 58 -22.23 2.06 -0.44
C GLN A 58 -22.07 1.10 0.74
N GLY A 59 -20.96 1.18 1.47
CA GLY A 59 -20.61 0.22 2.53
C GLY A 59 -20.26 -1.19 2.04
N SER A 60 -20.04 -1.40 0.73
CA SER A 60 -19.25 -2.54 0.27
C SER A 60 -17.83 -2.34 0.80
N ASN A 61 -17.12 -3.43 1.14
CA ASN A 61 -15.80 -3.51 1.81
C ASN A 61 -15.82 -3.74 3.33
N HIS A 62 -16.98 -3.91 3.95
CA HIS A 62 -17.05 -4.20 5.39
C HIS A 62 -16.96 -5.69 5.77
N LEU A 63 -17.06 -6.61 4.80
CA LEU A 63 -17.00 -8.04 5.11
C LEU A 63 -15.54 -8.49 5.12
N GLN A 64 -14.85 -8.18 6.22
CA GLN A 64 -13.57 -8.79 6.53
C GLN A 64 -13.75 -10.30 6.61
N THR A 65 -12.96 -11.04 5.82
CA THR A 65 -12.99 -12.50 5.86
C THR A 65 -12.33 -13.06 7.13
N GLY A 66 -11.68 -12.18 7.92
CA GLY A 66 -10.85 -12.53 9.07
C GLY A 66 -9.41 -12.86 8.69
N TRP A 67 -9.09 -12.93 7.40
CA TRP A 67 -7.75 -13.26 6.89
C TRP A 67 -6.88 -12.04 6.62
N GLY A 68 -7.43 -10.83 6.79
CA GLY A 68 -6.73 -9.56 6.61
C GLY A 68 -5.81 -9.17 7.80
N PHE A 69 -4.79 -8.37 7.54
CA PHE A 69 -3.73 -8.01 8.46
C PHE A 69 -4.20 -6.78 9.21
N GLN A 70 -4.21 -6.88 10.54
CA GLN A 70 -4.48 -5.72 11.38
C GLN A 70 -3.30 -4.73 11.38
N PRO A 71 -3.56 -3.42 11.52
CA PRO A 71 -4.89 -2.81 11.54
C PRO A 71 -5.49 -2.64 10.13
N PHE A 72 -6.81 -2.77 10.03
CA PHE A 72 -7.53 -2.38 8.81
C PHE A 72 -7.72 -0.87 8.76
N CYS A 73 -7.68 -0.32 7.55
CA CYS A 73 -8.30 0.97 7.34
C CYS A 73 -9.82 0.86 7.51
N ASP A 74 -10.41 1.82 8.23
CA ASP A 74 -11.85 2.01 8.24
C ASP A 74 -12.30 2.53 6.86
N ASP A 75 -13.06 1.72 6.13
CA ASP A 75 -13.53 2.01 4.78
C ASP A 75 -15.04 2.21 4.83
N GLU A 76 -15.50 3.46 4.74
CA GLU A 76 -16.91 3.88 4.72
C GLU A 76 -17.59 3.67 3.35
N GLY A 77 -16.92 3.03 2.41
CA GLY A 77 -17.41 2.71 1.08
C GLY A 77 -16.77 3.58 -0.01
N MET A 78 -17.45 3.64 -1.16
CA MET A 78 -16.90 4.24 -2.38
C MET A 78 -16.71 5.75 -2.25
N ASP A 79 -15.48 6.25 -2.42
CA ASP A 79 -15.15 7.70 -2.48
C ASP A 79 -16.01 8.47 -3.50
N ARG A 80 -16.51 7.79 -4.55
CA ARG A 80 -17.40 8.38 -5.57
C ARG A 80 -18.68 8.98 -4.99
N GLN A 81 -19.01 8.67 -3.74
CA GLN A 81 -20.15 9.20 -3.02
C GLN A 81 -19.75 10.30 -2.00
N GLY A 82 -18.49 10.74 -2.03
CA GLY A 82 -17.97 11.81 -1.16
C GLY A 82 -17.53 11.34 0.23
N THR A 83 -17.22 10.06 0.42
CA THR A 83 -16.73 9.55 1.71
C THR A 83 -15.24 9.90 1.89
N GLU A 84 -14.88 10.52 3.01
CA GLU A 84 -13.49 10.86 3.30
C GLU A 84 -12.65 9.64 3.73
N GLN A 85 -13.25 8.46 3.90
CA GLN A 85 -12.55 7.25 4.36
C GLN A 85 -12.84 6.08 3.41
N SER A 86 -12.14 6.03 2.28
CA SER A 86 -12.39 5.08 1.19
C SER A 86 -11.10 4.34 0.81
N CYS A 87 -10.74 3.31 1.56
CA CYS A 87 -9.41 2.71 1.48
C CYS A 87 -9.22 1.72 0.35
N THR A 88 -10.29 1.17 -0.23
CA THR A 88 -10.17 0.33 -1.43
C THR A 88 -10.24 1.13 -2.73
N GLY A 89 -9.48 0.68 -3.73
CA GLY A 89 -9.56 1.19 -5.10
C GLY A 89 -10.67 0.55 -5.96
N MET A 90 -11.28 -0.56 -5.51
CA MET A 90 -12.33 -1.26 -6.26
C MET A 90 -13.61 -0.44 -6.23
N TRP A 91 -14.03 0.08 -7.39
CA TRP A 91 -15.16 1.02 -7.54
C TRP A 91 -15.01 2.37 -6.81
N GLY A 92 -13.87 2.59 -6.17
CA GLY A 92 -13.44 3.89 -5.65
C GLY A 92 -12.92 4.81 -6.76
N PRO A 93 -12.14 5.83 -6.39
CA PRO A 93 -11.46 6.66 -7.35
C PRO A 93 -10.25 5.84 -7.85
N TYR A 94 -10.09 5.70 -9.17
CA TYR A 94 -9.03 4.86 -9.76
C TYR A 94 -7.63 5.49 -9.65
N ASN A 95 -7.39 6.29 -8.62
CA ASN A 95 -6.19 7.11 -8.40
C ASN A 95 -5.65 6.96 -6.96
N LEU A 96 -5.99 5.86 -6.27
CA LEU A 96 -5.42 5.51 -4.98
C LEU A 96 -3.95 5.09 -5.14
N GLU A 97 -3.12 5.59 -4.25
CA GLU A 97 -1.71 5.28 -4.12
C GLU A 97 -1.39 4.82 -2.70
N ILE A 98 -0.60 3.74 -2.59
CA ILE A 98 0.02 3.33 -1.32
C ILE A 98 1.41 3.94 -1.29
N VAL A 99 1.67 4.82 -0.32
CA VAL A 99 2.87 5.64 -0.27
C VAL A 99 3.70 5.30 0.97
N ASP A 100 4.93 4.86 0.73
CA ASP A 100 5.94 4.59 1.75
C ASP A 100 7.18 5.47 1.53
N LYS A 101 7.82 5.87 2.62
CA LYS A 101 9.12 6.56 2.59
C LYS A 101 10.23 5.55 2.75
N VAL A 102 11.22 5.62 1.87
CA VAL A 102 12.43 4.79 1.91
C VAL A 102 13.68 5.63 2.12
N VAL A 103 14.67 5.06 2.79
CA VAL A 103 16.01 5.66 2.92
C VAL A 103 16.85 5.16 1.75
N VAL A 104 17.34 6.09 0.93
CA VAL A 104 18.38 5.82 -0.07
C VAL A 104 19.71 5.63 0.67
N PRO A 105 20.43 4.52 0.49
CA PRO A 105 21.72 4.32 1.16
C PRO A 105 22.74 5.40 0.78
N ASN A 106 23.43 5.97 1.77
CA ASN A 106 24.40 7.05 1.55
C ASN A 106 25.64 6.58 0.77
N ASP A 107 25.92 5.28 0.79
CA ASP A 107 27.01 4.64 0.07
C ASP A 107 26.58 4.13 -1.32
N LEU A 108 25.34 4.40 -1.74
CA LEU A 108 24.84 3.99 -3.05
C LEU A 108 25.54 4.83 -4.14
N PRO A 109 26.30 4.20 -5.06
CA PRO A 109 26.94 4.93 -6.15
C PRO A 109 25.93 5.70 -7.01
N GLN A 110 26.31 6.90 -7.43
CA GLN A 110 25.58 7.65 -8.44
C GLN A 110 25.49 6.84 -9.75
N GLY A 111 24.41 7.03 -10.48
CA GLY A 111 24.19 6.35 -11.76
C GLY A 111 22.79 5.81 -11.93
N LYS A 112 22.63 4.94 -12.93
CA LYS A 112 21.35 4.32 -13.30
C LYS A 112 21.08 3.10 -12.44
N TRP A 113 19.87 3.04 -11.89
CA TRP A 113 19.39 1.98 -11.03
C TRP A 113 18.00 1.54 -11.46
N VAL A 114 17.63 0.34 -11.03
CA VAL A 114 16.26 -0.17 -11.15
C VAL A 114 15.73 -0.36 -9.73
N LEU A 115 14.64 0.34 -9.40
CA LEU A 115 13.85 0.08 -8.21
C LEU A 115 12.94 -1.11 -8.48
N ASN A 116 13.01 -2.13 -7.62
CA ASN A 116 12.05 -3.23 -7.63
C ASN A 116 11.00 -2.99 -6.54
N TRP A 117 9.73 -3.04 -6.92
CA TRP A 117 8.60 -3.00 -6.01
C TRP A 117 7.83 -4.31 -6.12
N ARG A 118 7.43 -4.87 -4.97
CA ARG A 118 6.66 -6.10 -4.89
C ARG A 118 5.57 -5.95 -3.82
N MET A 119 4.37 -6.40 -4.15
CA MET A 119 3.24 -6.49 -3.24
C MET A 119 2.63 -7.88 -3.31
N ASP A 120 2.61 -8.55 -2.17
CA ASP A 120 1.95 -9.83 -2.00
C ASP A 120 0.54 -9.57 -1.47
N GLN A 121 -0.47 -10.07 -2.19
CA GLN A 121 -1.86 -9.92 -1.75
C GLN A 121 -2.11 -10.80 -0.55
N GLU A 122 -2.87 -10.28 0.39
CA GLU A 122 -3.17 -11.00 1.61
C GLU A 122 -4.28 -12.05 1.43
N GLU A 123 -5.39 -11.67 0.81
CA GLU A 123 -6.55 -12.56 0.67
C GLU A 123 -6.64 -13.27 -0.69
N SER A 124 -5.54 -13.29 -1.45
CA SER A 124 -5.43 -14.06 -2.68
C SER A 124 -4.01 -14.52 -2.91
N ASN A 125 -3.84 -15.53 -3.75
CA ASN A 125 -2.53 -16.04 -4.15
C ASN A 125 -1.88 -15.20 -5.26
N GLN A 126 -2.04 -13.88 -5.22
CA GLN A 126 -1.53 -12.96 -6.24
C GLN A 126 -0.31 -12.20 -5.73
N ILE A 127 0.65 -12.01 -6.63
CA ILE A 127 1.84 -11.18 -6.42
C ILE A 127 1.86 -10.15 -7.54
N TRP A 128 2.00 -8.88 -7.17
CA TRP A 128 2.17 -7.77 -8.08
C TRP A 128 3.62 -7.30 -8.00
N GLN A 129 4.25 -7.13 -9.15
CA GLN A 129 5.63 -6.68 -9.21
C GLN A 129 5.78 -5.63 -10.30
N SER A 130 6.52 -4.58 -10.00
CA SER A 130 6.89 -3.54 -10.95
C SER A 130 8.36 -3.16 -10.79
N CYS A 131 8.90 -2.57 -11.85
CA CYS A 131 10.21 -1.95 -11.83
C CYS A 131 10.11 -0.50 -12.29
N ALA A 132 11.01 0.33 -11.77
CA ALA A 132 11.17 1.70 -12.21
C ALA A 132 12.65 2.00 -12.46
N ASP A 133 12.97 2.52 -13.64
CA ASP A 133 14.29 3.06 -13.93
C ASP A 133 14.45 4.41 -13.22
N LEU A 134 15.57 4.58 -12.53
CA LEU A 134 15.89 5.82 -11.83
C LEU A 134 17.38 6.15 -11.90
N ALA A 135 17.71 7.41 -11.62
CA ALA A 135 19.09 7.86 -11.47
C ALA A 135 19.31 8.40 -10.06
N VAL A 136 20.38 7.92 -9.41
CA VAL A 136 20.90 8.52 -8.18
C VAL A 136 21.88 9.62 -8.60
N VAL A 137 21.58 10.85 -8.21
CA VAL A 137 22.33 12.06 -8.56
C VAL A 137 22.84 12.77 -7.31
N ALA A 138 23.79 13.70 -7.48
CA ALA A 138 24.36 14.52 -6.41
C ALA A 138 23.36 15.54 -5.85
#